data_AF-A0A5K1C1H7-F1
#
_entry.id   AF-A0A5K1C1H7-F1
#
_cell.length_a   1.000
_cell.length_b   1.000
_cell.length_c   1.000
_cell.angle_alpha   90.00
_cell.angle_beta   90.00
_cell.angle_gamma   90.00
#
_symmetry.space_group_name_H-M   'P 1'
#
loop_
_entity.id
_entity.type
_entity.pdbx_description
1 polymer ?
#
loop_
_entity_poly.entity_id
_entity_poly.type
_entity_poly.pdbx_seq_one_letter_code
_entity_poly.pdbx_strand_id
1 'polypeptide(L)'
;EPEKHVFHVVTDKLNYAAMRMWFLANPPGKATIQVQSVDEFTWLNASYSPVLKQLGSSSMIDYYFRTHRANSDSNLKFRNPKYLSILNHLRFYLPEIFPKLQKVLFLDDDIVVRKDLSALWAIDMKGMINGAVETCQESFHRFDRYLNFSNPLIAKNFNPRACGWAYGMNMFDLEEWKKQKITEVYHSWQKL
;
A
#
# COMPACT_ATOMS: atom_id res chain seq x y z
N GLU A 1 15.08 -15.23 16.50
CA GLU A 1 14.20 -16.37 16.80
C GLU A 1 13.20 -16.53 15.65
N PRO A 2 13.60 -17.12 14.51
CA PRO A 2 12.79 -17.16 13.28
C PRO A 2 11.37 -17.72 13.50
N GLU A 3 11.22 -18.68 14.42
CA GLU A 3 9.95 -19.25 14.88
C GLU A 3 8.94 -18.24 15.47
N LYS A 4 9.41 -17.07 15.92
CA LYS A 4 8.54 -15.98 16.42
C LYS A 4 7.99 -15.09 15.30
N HIS A 5 8.47 -15.25 14.06
CA HIS A 5 8.06 -14.42 12.94
C HIS A 5 7.00 -15.11 12.09
N VAL A 6 5.98 -14.34 11.71
CA VAL A 6 4.96 -14.73 10.75
C VAL A 6 5.03 -13.78 9.56
N PHE A 7 5.26 -14.31 8.38
CA PHE A 7 5.15 -13.54 7.14
C PHE A 7 3.74 -13.71 6.59
N HIS A 8 3.03 -12.59 6.47
CA HIS A 8 1.72 -12.56 5.84
C HIS A 8 1.88 -12.12 4.39
N VAL A 9 1.56 -13.02 3.46
CA VAL A 9 1.60 -12.79 2.02
C VAL A 9 0.18 -12.68 1.52
N VAL A 10 -0.19 -11.51 1.01
CA VAL A 10 -1.51 -11.27 0.42
C VAL A 10 -1.39 -11.23 -1.09
N THR A 11 -2.19 -12.03 -1.78
CA THR A 11 -2.11 -12.20 -3.24
C THR A 11 -3.50 -12.30 -3.87
N ASP A 12 -3.59 -12.10 -5.18
CA ASP A 12 -4.83 -12.35 -5.92
C ASP A 12 -5.14 -13.86 -6.06
N LYS A 13 -6.38 -14.17 -6.47
CA LYS A 13 -6.88 -15.52 -6.73
C LYS A 13 -6.01 -16.36 -7.67
N LEU A 14 -5.47 -15.74 -8.72
CA LEU A 14 -4.75 -16.44 -9.78
C LEU A 14 -3.42 -16.96 -9.24
N ASN A 15 -2.76 -16.16 -8.41
CA ASN A 15 -1.46 -16.46 -7.84
C ASN A 15 -1.54 -17.25 -6.53
N TYR A 16 -2.68 -17.26 -5.84
CA TYR A 16 -2.86 -17.88 -4.52
C TYR A 16 -2.39 -19.33 -4.43
N ALA A 17 -2.85 -20.19 -5.35
CA ALA A 17 -2.49 -21.61 -5.33
C ALA A 17 -0.99 -21.82 -5.59
N ALA A 18 -0.43 -21.12 -6.59
CA ALA A 18 0.98 -21.21 -6.93
C ALA A 18 1.87 -20.73 -5.76
N MET A 19 1.51 -19.61 -5.14
CA MET A 19 2.26 -19.04 -4.01
C MET A 19 2.24 -19.97 -2.80
N ARG A 20 1.08 -20.55 -2.46
CA ARG A 20 0.97 -21.56 -1.39
C ARG A 20 1.85 -22.77 -1.66
N MET A 21 1.79 -23.33 -2.87
CA MET A 21 2.62 -24.48 -3.25
C MET A 21 4.11 -24.15 -3.24
N TRP A 22 4.49 -22.95 -3.66
CA TRP A 22 5.88 -22.50 -3.62
C TRP A 22 6.43 -22.48 -2.21
N PHE A 23 5.72 -21.90 -1.23
CA PHE A 23 6.17 -21.85 0.16
C PHE A 23 6.14 -23.21 0.87
N LEU A 24 5.28 -24.13 0.43
CA LEU A 24 5.30 -25.52 0.89
C LEU A 24 6.55 -26.26 0.39
N ALA A 25 6.95 -26.02 -0.87
CA ALA A 25 8.17 -26.59 -1.44
C ALA A 25 9.44 -25.88 -0.95
N ASN A 26 9.35 -24.61 -0.57
CA ASN A 26 10.46 -23.75 -0.16
C ASN A 26 10.18 -23.09 1.20
N PRO A 27 10.10 -23.86 2.30
CA PRO A 27 9.79 -23.30 3.62
C PRO A 27 10.90 -22.33 4.08
N PRO A 28 10.56 -21.17 4.65
CA PRO A 28 11.55 -20.16 5.09
C PRO A 28 12.20 -20.52 6.43
N GLY A 29 12.81 -21.70 6.52
CA GLY A 29 13.35 -22.23 7.76
C GLY A 29 12.26 -22.46 8.80
N LYS A 30 12.38 -21.84 9.98
CA LYS A 30 11.44 -22.01 11.11
C LYS A 30 10.34 -20.94 11.16
N ALA A 31 10.37 -19.94 10.29
CA ALA A 31 9.34 -18.90 10.27
C ALA A 31 8.01 -19.45 9.72
N THR A 32 6.90 -18.90 10.20
CA THR A 32 5.58 -19.24 9.67
C THR A 32 5.27 -18.37 8.45
N ILE A 33 4.76 -18.98 7.37
CA ILE A 33 4.16 -18.26 6.25
C ILE A 33 2.66 -18.42 6.30
N GLN A 34 1.94 -17.31 6.18
CA GLN A 34 0.52 -17.29 5.91
C GLN A 34 0.27 -16.63 4.55
N VAL A 35 -0.22 -17.40 3.58
CA VAL A 35 -0.68 -16.86 2.29
C VAL A 35 -2.19 -16.68 2.35
N GLN A 36 -2.67 -15.49 1.99
CA GLN A 36 -4.09 -15.13 1.95
C GLN A 36 -4.47 -14.64 0.54
N SER A 37 -5.68 -14.97 0.10
CA SER A 37 -6.24 -14.43 -1.14
C SER A 37 -7.06 -13.18 -0.83
N VAL A 38 -6.94 -12.14 -1.65
CA VAL A 38 -7.78 -10.93 -1.51
C VAL A 38 -9.27 -11.26 -1.59
N ASP A 39 -9.65 -12.27 -2.37
CA ASP A 39 -11.03 -12.73 -2.50
C ASP A 39 -11.63 -13.28 -1.19
N GLU A 40 -10.80 -13.62 -0.20
CA GLU A 40 -11.26 -14.04 1.12
C GLU A 40 -11.67 -12.85 2.01
N PHE A 41 -11.35 -11.62 1.62
CA PHE A 41 -11.68 -10.40 2.36
C PHE A 41 -13.13 -9.97 2.09
N THR A 42 -14.06 -10.54 2.86
CA THR A 42 -15.51 -10.26 2.73
C THR A 42 -15.89 -8.79 2.95
N TRP A 43 -15.08 -8.05 3.72
CA TRP A 43 -15.26 -6.62 3.97
C TRP A 43 -14.82 -5.76 2.77
N LEU A 44 -13.97 -6.28 1.89
CA LEU A 44 -13.40 -5.53 0.76
C LEU A 44 -14.35 -5.62 -0.44
N ASN A 45 -15.29 -4.69 -0.50
CA ASN A 45 -16.28 -4.60 -1.58
C ASN A 45 -16.52 -3.13 -2.02
N ALA A 46 -17.28 -2.93 -3.10
CA ALA A 46 -17.56 -1.62 -3.68
C ALA A 46 -18.38 -0.67 -2.75
N SER A 47 -19.06 -1.21 -1.74
CA SER A 47 -19.75 -0.39 -0.74
C SER A 47 -18.78 0.20 0.28
N TYR A 48 -17.67 -0.49 0.56
CA TYR A 48 -16.67 -0.08 1.53
C TYR A 48 -15.49 0.67 0.90
N SER A 49 -14.90 0.12 -0.17
CA SER A 49 -13.71 0.69 -0.83
C SER A 49 -14.10 1.58 -2.02
N PRO A 50 -13.76 2.89 -1.99
CA PRO A 50 -13.98 3.77 -3.13
C PRO A 50 -13.21 3.32 -4.37
N VAL A 51 -12.02 2.73 -4.20
CA VAL A 51 -11.23 2.22 -5.31
C VAL A 51 -11.94 1.08 -6.00
N LEU A 52 -12.45 0.09 -5.25
CA LEU A 52 -13.24 -0.99 -5.87
C LEU A 52 -14.49 -0.48 -6.56
N LYS A 53 -15.16 0.53 -5.98
CA LYS A 53 -16.31 1.16 -6.61
C LYS A 53 -15.94 1.80 -7.95
N GLN A 54 -14.81 2.49 -8.02
CA GLN A 54 -14.34 3.09 -9.26
C GLN A 54 -13.90 2.02 -10.27
N LEU A 55 -13.19 0.97 -9.83
CA LEU A 55 -12.74 -0.12 -10.70
C LEU A 55 -13.90 -0.86 -11.36
N GLY A 56 -15.06 -0.91 -10.72
CA GLY A 56 -16.29 -1.43 -11.30
C GLY A 56 -17.00 -0.49 -12.28
N SER A 57 -16.54 0.76 -12.45
CA SER A 57 -17.17 1.71 -13.37
C SER A 57 -16.71 1.52 -14.81
N SER A 58 -17.65 1.53 -15.75
CA SER A 58 -17.39 1.41 -17.19
C SER A 58 -16.47 2.53 -17.70
N SER A 59 -16.54 3.72 -17.11
CA SER A 59 -15.69 4.87 -17.46
C SER A 59 -14.23 4.68 -17.06
N MET A 60 -13.92 4.12 -15.88
CA MET A 60 -12.53 3.80 -15.52
C MET A 60 -12.00 2.62 -16.33
N ILE A 61 -12.81 1.59 -16.56
CA ILE A 61 -12.43 0.49 -17.46
C ILE A 61 -12.09 1.05 -18.84
N ASP A 62 -12.92 1.94 -19.39
CA ASP A 62 -12.64 2.59 -20.67
C ASP A 62 -11.38 3.48 -20.62
N TYR A 63 -11.15 4.25 -19.55
CA TYR A 63 -9.99 5.14 -19.44
C TYR A 63 -8.64 4.38 -19.40
N TYR A 64 -8.60 3.23 -18.73
CA TYR A 64 -7.38 2.44 -18.58
C TYR A 64 -7.20 1.38 -19.68
N PHE A 65 -8.29 0.79 -20.21
CA PHE A 65 -8.24 -0.29 -21.19
C PHE A 65 -8.51 0.15 -22.64
N ARG A 66 -8.97 1.37 -22.93
CA ARG A 66 -9.06 1.83 -24.33
C ARG A 66 -7.70 2.16 -24.92
N THR A 67 -7.22 1.23 -25.73
CA THR A 67 -6.18 1.44 -26.73
C THR A 67 -6.62 2.47 -27.78
N HIS A 68 -5.86 3.55 -27.89
CA HIS A 68 -5.76 4.50 -29.01
C HIS A 68 -7.06 4.95 -29.70
N ARG A 69 -7.59 6.12 -29.30
CA ARG A 69 -8.10 7.11 -30.26
C ARG A 69 -7.70 8.53 -29.83
N ALA A 70 -6.82 9.12 -30.65
CA ALA A 70 -6.53 10.54 -30.82
C ALA A 70 -6.73 11.45 -29.59
N ASN A 71 -5.67 11.61 -28.79
CA ASN A 71 -5.16 12.91 -28.36
C ASN A 71 -3.92 12.72 -27.49
N SER A 72 -2.92 13.57 -27.71
CA SER A 72 -1.65 13.62 -27.00
C SER A 72 -1.86 14.15 -25.58
N ASP A 73 -2.45 13.34 -24.71
CA ASP A 73 -2.62 13.69 -23.31
C ASP A 73 -1.32 13.42 -22.55
N SER A 74 -0.78 14.45 -21.89
CA SER A 74 0.53 14.41 -21.20
C SER A 74 0.59 13.45 -20.01
N ASN A 75 -0.55 12.90 -19.60
CA ASN A 75 -0.71 12.00 -18.45
C ASN A 75 -0.60 10.50 -18.81
N LEU A 76 0.08 10.15 -19.90
CA LEU A 76 0.31 8.75 -20.33
C LEU A 76 0.93 7.86 -19.24
N LYS A 77 1.71 8.42 -18.30
CA LYS A 77 2.29 7.67 -17.15
C LYS A 77 1.25 7.05 -16.21
N PHE A 78 0.03 7.61 -16.16
CA PHE A 78 -1.02 7.18 -15.23
C PHE A 78 -1.99 6.14 -15.83
N ARG A 79 -1.72 5.63 -17.04
CA ARG A 79 -2.51 4.57 -17.69
C ARG A 79 -1.93 3.16 -17.53
N ASN A 80 -1.02 2.94 -16.58
CA ASN A 80 -0.49 1.60 -16.34
C ASN A 80 -1.54 0.75 -15.58
N PRO A 81 -1.99 -0.40 -16.12
CA PRO A 81 -2.94 -1.28 -15.44
C PRO A 81 -2.45 -1.77 -14.07
N LYS A 82 -1.13 -1.74 -13.80
CA LYS A 82 -0.59 -2.01 -12.46
C LYS A 82 -1.15 -1.04 -11.40
N TYR A 83 -1.46 0.21 -11.76
CA TYR A 83 -2.09 1.17 -10.84
C TYR A 83 -3.56 0.86 -10.56
N LEU A 84 -4.20 -0.02 -11.35
CA LEU A 84 -5.54 -0.55 -11.05
C LEU A 84 -5.52 -1.75 -10.13
N SER A 85 -4.35 -2.30 -9.82
CA SER A 85 -4.27 -3.47 -8.97
C SER A 85 -4.74 -3.13 -7.58
N ILE A 86 -5.84 -3.74 -7.15
CA ILE A 86 -6.36 -3.60 -5.79
C ILE A 86 -5.28 -3.95 -4.75
N LEU A 87 -4.34 -4.86 -5.09
CA LEU A 87 -3.20 -5.22 -4.24
C LEU A 87 -2.38 -3.99 -3.84
N ASN A 88 -2.20 -3.02 -4.74
CA ASN A 88 -1.49 -1.78 -4.43
C ASN A 88 -2.24 -0.89 -3.44
N HIS A 89 -3.55 -1.04 -3.31
CA HIS A 89 -4.36 -0.25 -2.39
C HIS A 89 -4.56 -0.94 -1.03
N LEU A 90 -4.30 -2.25 -0.92
CA LEU A 90 -4.39 -3.01 0.33
C LEU A 90 -3.50 -2.46 1.45
N ARG A 91 -2.42 -1.77 1.10
CA ARG A 91 -1.54 -1.08 2.05
C ARG A 91 -2.28 -0.06 2.94
N PHE A 92 -3.42 0.47 2.47
CA PHE A 92 -4.26 1.39 3.23
C PHE A 92 -5.33 0.70 4.07
N TYR A 93 -5.40 -0.64 3.99
CA TYR A 93 -6.35 -1.48 4.71
C TYR A 93 -5.66 -2.45 5.69
N LEU A 94 -4.41 -2.15 6.08
CA LEU A 94 -3.64 -3.01 7.00
C LEU A 94 -4.38 -3.31 8.32
N PRO A 95 -5.07 -2.35 8.97
CA PRO A 95 -5.87 -2.66 10.15
C PRO A 95 -7.08 -3.55 9.88
N GLU A 96 -7.67 -3.50 8.70
CA GLU A 96 -8.80 -4.35 8.30
C GLU A 96 -8.34 -5.77 7.96
N ILE A 97 -7.16 -5.91 7.35
CA ILE A 97 -6.53 -7.21 7.05
C ILE A 97 -6.03 -7.87 8.35
N PHE A 98 -5.40 -7.09 9.24
CA PHE A 98 -4.77 -7.58 10.47
C PHE A 98 -5.29 -6.88 11.75
N PRO A 99 -6.58 -7.03 12.10
CA PRO A 99 -7.21 -6.23 13.16
C PRO A 99 -6.65 -6.49 14.56
N LYS A 100 -6.05 -7.66 14.76
CA LYS A 100 -5.46 -8.11 16.03
C LYS A 100 -3.99 -7.73 16.20
N LEU A 101 -3.34 -7.25 15.14
CA LEU A 101 -1.95 -6.81 15.21
C LEU A 101 -1.89 -5.35 15.64
N GLN A 102 -0.89 -5.03 16.45
CA GLN A 102 -0.64 -3.66 16.92
C GLN A 102 0.34 -2.92 16.01
N LYS A 103 1.34 -3.64 15.49
CA LYS A 103 2.41 -3.09 14.68
C LYS A 103 2.79 -4.08 13.59
N VAL A 104 3.08 -3.60 12.39
CA VAL A 104 3.51 -4.44 11.26
C VAL A 104 4.69 -3.81 10.54
N LEU A 105 5.64 -4.65 10.13
CA LEU A 105 6.66 -4.26 9.16
C LEU A 105 6.14 -4.63 7.77
N PHE A 106 5.82 -3.63 6.98
CA PHE A 106 5.45 -3.78 5.57
C PHE A 106 6.71 -3.89 4.71
N LEU A 107 6.68 -4.80 3.73
CA LEU A 107 7.71 -5.01 2.73
C LEU A 107 7.03 -5.12 1.36
N ASP A 108 7.47 -4.34 0.37
CA ASP A 108 7.05 -4.51 -1.02
C ASP A 108 7.58 -5.85 -1.60
N ASP A 109 7.04 -6.25 -2.76
CA ASP A 109 7.31 -7.54 -3.40
C ASP A 109 8.70 -7.65 -4.05
N ASP A 110 9.39 -6.53 -4.24
CA ASP A 110 10.73 -6.43 -4.86
C ASP A 110 11.87 -6.21 -3.85
N ILE A 111 11.64 -6.50 -2.57
CA ILE A 111 12.61 -6.27 -1.50
C ILE A 111 13.59 -7.45 -1.31
N VAL A 112 14.88 -7.11 -1.15
CA VAL A 112 15.92 -8.05 -0.71
C VAL A 112 16.39 -7.70 0.70
N VAL A 113 16.14 -8.60 1.66
CA VAL A 113 16.58 -8.43 3.05
C VAL A 113 17.96 -9.05 3.24
N ARG A 114 18.94 -8.24 3.65
CA ARG A 114 20.34 -8.68 3.85
C ARG A 114 20.77 -8.74 5.31
N LYS A 115 19.97 -8.21 6.23
CA LYS A 115 20.27 -8.12 7.66
C LYS A 115 19.01 -8.39 8.48
N ASP A 116 19.22 -8.78 9.74
CA ASP A 116 18.14 -8.93 10.71
C ASP A 116 17.38 -7.61 10.90
N LEU A 117 16.05 -7.68 10.80
CA LEU A 117 15.15 -6.52 10.90
C LEU A 117 14.54 -6.38 12.30
N SER A 118 14.80 -7.29 13.24
CA SER A 118 14.12 -7.37 14.54
C SER A 118 14.25 -6.09 15.35
N ALA A 119 15.39 -5.40 15.22
CA ALA A 119 15.62 -4.11 15.88
C ALA A 119 14.59 -3.04 15.50
N LEU A 120 13.94 -3.13 14.34
CA LEU A 120 12.92 -2.17 13.91
C LEU A 120 11.69 -2.18 14.82
N TRP A 121 11.35 -3.31 15.46
CA TRP A 121 10.19 -3.41 16.35
C TRP A 121 10.35 -2.58 17.63
N ALA A 122 11.60 -2.36 18.05
CA ALA A 122 11.96 -1.56 19.22
C ALA A 122 11.95 -0.05 18.95
N ILE A 123 11.71 0.38 17.72
CA ILE A 123 11.61 1.80 17.37
C ILE A 123 10.37 2.39 18.06
N ASP A 124 10.61 3.47 18.82
CA ASP A 124 9.55 4.35 19.33
C ASP A 124 8.96 5.14 18.17
N MET A 125 7.67 4.88 17.89
CA MET A 125 6.92 5.51 16.82
C MET A 125 6.51 6.95 17.18
N LYS A 126 6.68 7.39 18.43
CA LYS A 126 6.37 8.76 18.90
C LYS A 126 4.94 9.22 18.58
N GLY A 127 3.98 8.30 18.62
CA GLY A 127 2.58 8.57 18.26
C GLY A 127 2.33 8.78 16.76
N MET A 128 3.30 8.44 15.90
CA MET A 128 3.16 8.47 14.46
C MET A 128 2.74 7.11 13.92
N ILE A 129 1.91 7.12 12.88
CA ILE A 129 1.38 5.89 12.27
C ILE A 129 2.43 5.16 11.43
N ASN A 130 3.35 5.90 10.80
CA ASN A 130 4.33 5.35 9.86
C ASN A 130 5.76 5.74 10.25
N GLY A 131 6.61 4.73 10.41
CA GLY A 131 8.05 4.83 10.46
C GLY A 131 8.62 4.48 9.09
N ALA A 132 9.25 5.45 8.44
CA ALA A 132 9.81 5.32 7.10
C ALA A 132 11.29 5.71 7.07
N VAL A 133 12.03 5.19 6.09
CA VAL A 133 13.38 5.66 5.80
C VAL A 133 13.30 7.06 5.21
N GLU A 134 14.11 7.98 5.72
CA GLU A 134 14.24 9.31 5.15
C GLU A 134 14.86 9.22 3.76
N THR A 135 14.09 9.65 2.75
CA THR A 135 14.49 9.63 1.33
C THR A 135 14.72 11.04 0.78
N CYS A 136 14.67 12.04 1.65
CA CYS A 136 14.62 13.45 1.30
C CYS A 136 16.03 14.02 1.14
N GLN A 137 16.78 13.55 0.15
CA GLN A 137 18.08 14.12 -0.23
C GLN A 137 17.96 14.84 -1.58
N GLU A 138 18.72 15.93 -1.73
CA GLU A 138 18.92 16.76 -2.94
C GLU A 138 17.81 16.66 -4.00
N SER A 139 16.66 17.28 -3.71
CA SER A 139 15.48 17.49 -4.58
C SER A 139 14.56 16.30 -4.88
N PHE A 140 14.90 15.08 -4.45
CA PHE A 140 14.00 13.93 -4.55
C PHE A 140 12.99 13.89 -3.40
N HIS A 141 11.84 13.28 -3.65
CA HIS A 141 10.81 13.01 -2.64
C HIS A 141 10.13 14.22 -2.00
N ARG A 142 10.28 15.45 -2.50
CA ARG A 142 9.47 16.60 -2.02
C ARG A 142 8.11 16.66 -2.69
N PHE A 143 7.09 17.05 -1.93
CA PHE A 143 5.70 17.07 -2.42
C PHE A 143 5.48 18.00 -3.61
N ASP A 144 6.22 19.12 -3.71
CA ASP A 144 6.17 20.03 -4.87
C ASP A 144 6.53 19.38 -6.22
N ARG A 145 7.19 18.21 -6.20
CA ARG A 145 7.48 17.43 -7.41
C ARG A 145 6.37 16.47 -7.82
N TYR A 146 5.48 16.09 -6.91
CA TYR A 146 4.44 15.08 -7.15
C TYR A 146 3.03 15.64 -7.16
N LEU A 147 2.80 16.75 -6.45
CA LEU A 147 1.49 17.34 -6.29
C LEU A 147 1.42 18.69 -7.01
N ASN A 148 0.27 18.96 -7.63
CA ASN A 148 0.00 20.24 -8.26
C ASN A 148 -0.49 21.26 -7.22
N PHE A 149 0.42 22.10 -6.70
CA PHE A 149 0.10 23.14 -5.72
C PHE A 149 -0.70 24.32 -6.27
N SER A 150 -0.95 24.40 -7.58
CA SER A 150 -1.94 25.33 -8.12
C SER A 150 -3.38 24.90 -7.79
N ASN A 151 -3.60 23.65 -7.39
CA ASN A 151 -4.91 23.18 -6.92
C ASN A 151 -5.16 23.64 -5.47
N PRO A 152 -6.23 24.41 -5.18
CA PRO A 152 -6.53 24.90 -3.84
C PRO A 152 -6.67 23.79 -2.79
N LEU A 153 -7.20 22.62 -3.16
CA LEU A 153 -7.33 21.48 -2.26
C LEU A 153 -5.96 20.94 -1.84
N ILE A 154 -4.99 20.91 -2.74
CA ILE A 154 -3.62 20.47 -2.44
C ILE A 154 -2.91 21.52 -1.59
N ALA A 155 -2.93 22.78 -2.02
CA ALA A 155 -2.24 23.88 -1.33
C ALA A 155 -2.74 24.11 0.10
N LYS A 156 -4.01 23.82 0.37
CA LYS A 156 -4.60 23.94 1.71
C LYS A 156 -4.19 22.80 2.65
N ASN A 157 -3.97 21.59 2.13
CA ASN A 157 -3.78 20.38 2.95
C ASN A 157 -2.32 19.91 3.04
N PHE A 158 -1.46 20.32 2.11
CA PHE A 158 -0.07 19.86 2.06
C PHE A 158 0.92 21.02 2.07
N ASN A 159 2.13 20.76 2.56
CA ASN A 159 3.25 21.68 2.45
C ASN A 159 4.14 21.27 1.27
N PRO A 160 4.43 22.17 0.31
CA PRO A 160 5.26 21.84 -0.87
C PRO A 160 6.67 21.39 -0.51
N ARG A 161 7.20 21.86 0.63
CA ARG A 161 8.53 21.49 1.12
C ARG A 161 8.53 20.25 2.02
N ALA A 162 7.37 19.66 2.31
CA ALA A 162 7.32 18.43 3.08
C ALA A 162 7.94 17.27 2.31
N CYS A 163 8.58 16.39 3.06
CA CYS A 163 9.20 15.18 2.56
C CYS A 163 8.16 14.07 2.44
N GLY A 164 8.07 13.53 1.23
CA GLY A 164 7.53 12.22 0.97
C GLY A 164 8.51 11.14 1.39
N TRP A 165 8.00 9.92 1.40
CA TRP A 165 8.72 8.71 1.75
C TRP A 165 8.28 7.61 0.80
N ALA A 166 9.14 6.61 0.62
CA ALA A 166 8.83 5.43 -0.19
C ALA A 166 8.13 4.37 0.66
N TYR A 167 7.24 3.60 0.04
CA TYR A 167 6.48 2.52 0.70
C TYR A 167 7.27 1.20 0.83
N GLY A 168 8.43 1.08 0.16
CA GLY A 168 9.16 -0.18 -0.02
C GLY A 168 9.41 -0.97 1.27
N MET A 169 9.72 -0.27 2.36
CA MET A 169 9.72 -0.85 3.71
C MET A 169 9.29 0.21 4.71
N ASN A 170 8.28 -0.12 5.50
CA ASN A 170 7.69 0.79 6.48
C ASN A 170 7.24 0.03 7.73
N MET A 171 7.47 0.65 8.88
CA MET A 171 6.86 0.21 10.13
C MET A 171 5.53 0.93 10.29
N PHE A 172 4.44 0.21 10.46
CA PHE A 172 3.12 0.80 10.71
C PHE A 172 2.62 0.45 12.11
N ASP A 173 2.22 1.49 12.85
CA ASP A 173 1.46 1.37 14.09
C ASP A 173 -0.04 1.31 13.75
N LEU A 174 -0.61 0.11 13.85
CA LEU A 174 -2.01 -0.15 13.51
C LEU A 174 -2.97 0.34 14.59
N GLU A 175 -2.54 0.46 15.84
CA GLU A 175 -3.39 1.03 16.90
C GLU A 175 -3.59 2.53 16.67
N GLU A 176 -2.50 3.26 16.42
CA GLU A 176 -2.59 4.69 16.12
C GLU A 176 -3.25 4.94 14.75
N TRP A 177 -3.04 4.06 13.76
CA TRP A 177 -3.77 4.10 12.48
C TRP A 177 -5.28 4.06 12.68
N LYS A 178 -5.78 3.13 13.51
CA LYS A 178 -7.21 3.01 13.83
C LYS A 178 -7.72 4.23 14.56
N LYS A 179 -6.97 4.73 15.56
CA LYS A 179 -7.33 5.90 16.36
C LYS A 179 -7.44 7.19 15.52
N GLN A 180 -6.52 7.38 14.58
CA GLN A 180 -6.51 8.54 13.67
C GLN A 180 -7.34 8.32 12.40
N LYS A 181 -7.94 7.14 12.23
CA LYS A 181 -8.86 6.79 11.13
C LYS A 181 -8.25 7.01 9.74
N ILE A 182 -6.99 6.59 9.57
CA ILE A 182 -6.24 6.86 8.33
C ILE A 182 -6.87 6.18 7.10
N THR A 183 -7.51 5.02 7.25
CA THR A 183 -8.28 4.39 6.16
C THR A 183 -9.43 5.29 5.68
N GLU A 184 -10.09 6.03 6.58
CA GLU A 184 -11.17 6.97 6.23
C GLU A 184 -10.63 8.23 5.54
N VAL A 185 -9.47 8.73 5.98
CA VAL A 185 -8.76 9.84 5.30
C VAL A 185 -8.43 9.42 3.86
N TYR A 186 -7.86 8.23 3.70
CA TYR A 186 -7.59 7.64 2.38
C TYR A 186 -8.88 7.53 1.54
N HIS A 187 -9.98 7.01 2.09
CA HIS A 187 -11.27 6.97 1.39
C HIS A 187 -11.78 8.34 0.96
N SER A 188 -11.57 9.37 1.77
CA SER A 188 -11.99 10.73 1.46
C SER A 188 -11.23 11.27 0.24
N TRP A 189 -9.92 11.05 0.19
CA TRP A 189 -9.09 11.43 -0.97
C TRP A 189 -9.47 10.67 -2.24
N GLN A 190 -9.80 9.38 -2.14
CA GLN A 190 -10.20 8.59 -3.31
C GLN A 190 -11.57 9.00 -3.86
N LYS A 191 -12.43 9.68 -3.09
CA LYS A 191 -13.78 10.10 -3.54
C LYS A 191 -13.80 11.48 -4.20
N LEU A 192 -12.72 12.26 -4.10
CA LEU A 192 -12.57 13.57 -4.76
C LEU A 192 -12.37 13.40 -6.26
#